data_AF-A0AAQ2C744-F1
#
_entry.id   AF-A0AAQ2C744-F1
#
_cell.length_a   1.000
_cell.length_b   1.000
_cell.length_c   1.000
_cell.angle_alpha   90.00
_cell.angle_beta   90.00
_cell.angle_gamma   90.00
#
_symmetry.space_group_name_H-M   'P 1'
#
loop_
_entity.id
_entity.type
_entity.pdbx_description
1 polymer ?
#
loop_
_entity_poly.entity_id
_entity_poly.type
_entity_poly.pdbx_seq_one_letter_code
_entity_poly.pdbx_strand_id
1 'polypeptide(L)'
;MAENAYVYVLYDAQGRVSYVGIGSRQRPYETHNDDYNEALAFSSDVRITPIPFDSRHDAELAESLLIRVLADAGAHGVALTNRSGMKGTSDLVPLVAQREGSLNYRDLRKSIIVKVSPMKIDEVRDVVSGVTPDAVAAERCRKWWRIRSVVERGDDIRQLVAISTSDVKPRRVLGIWETKPVAEWDVVGKAIELVDPSSGDVGGHQGKTFDWDGYSLQNLGYSTDIRSGWSQAPN
;
A
#
# COMPACT_ATOMS: atom_id res chain seq x y z
N MET A 1 -29.62 -7.90 -0.69
CA MET A 1 -29.08 -8.38 -1.97
C MET A 1 -27.92 -7.49 -2.33
N ALA A 2 -26.77 -8.04 -2.73
CA ALA A 2 -25.64 -7.22 -3.18
C ALA A 2 -26.12 -6.38 -4.37
N GLU A 3 -25.96 -5.06 -4.27
CA GLU A 3 -26.34 -4.17 -5.36
C GLU A 3 -25.32 -4.37 -6.49
N ASN A 4 -25.80 -4.83 -7.65
CA ASN A 4 -24.96 -5.05 -8.83
C ASN A 4 -24.27 -3.72 -9.21
N ALA A 5 -22.96 -3.66 -9.09
CA ALA A 5 -22.17 -2.45 -9.36
C ALA A 5 -21.56 -2.50 -10.76
N TYR A 6 -21.77 -1.45 -11.53
CA TYR A 6 -21.21 -1.23 -12.86
C TYR A 6 -20.26 -0.04 -12.81
N VAL A 7 -19.19 -0.05 -13.61
CA VAL A 7 -18.37 1.14 -13.85
C VAL A 7 -18.90 1.85 -15.09
N TYR A 8 -19.06 3.17 -15.02
CA TYR A 8 -19.50 4.00 -16.14
C TYR A 8 -18.60 5.23 -16.31
N VAL A 9 -18.55 5.72 -17.55
CA VAL A 9 -17.71 6.82 -18.00
C VAL A 9 -18.54 7.74 -18.87
N LEU A 10 -18.57 9.03 -18.52
CA LEU A 10 -19.17 10.06 -19.35
C LEU A 10 -18.09 10.68 -20.24
N TYR A 11 -18.48 11.06 -21.46
CA TYR A 11 -17.61 11.72 -22.43
C TYR A 11 -18.25 13.04 -22.89
N ASP A 12 -17.44 14.08 -23.04
CA ASP A 12 -17.88 15.34 -23.64
C ASP A 12 -18.04 15.23 -25.17
N ALA A 13 -18.51 16.32 -25.80
CA ALA A 13 -18.71 16.38 -27.25
C ALA A 13 -17.40 16.25 -28.08
N GLN A 14 -16.24 16.38 -27.45
CA GLN A 14 -14.92 16.19 -28.07
C GLN A 14 -14.38 14.77 -27.84
N GLY A 15 -15.16 13.88 -27.22
CA GLY A 15 -14.75 12.51 -26.91
C GLY A 15 -13.76 12.40 -25.76
N ARG A 16 -13.59 13.46 -24.95
CA ARG A 16 -12.76 13.43 -23.74
C ARG A 16 -13.59 12.94 -22.57
N VAL A 17 -12.98 12.17 -21.67
CA VAL A 17 -13.66 11.72 -20.45
C VAL A 17 -14.05 12.95 -19.62
N SER A 18 -15.28 13.02 -19.16
CA SER A 18 -15.78 14.10 -18.29
C SER A 18 -16.06 13.62 -16.86
N TYR A 19 -16.35 12.32 -16.68
CA TYR A 19 -16.65 11.72 -15.38
C TYR A 19 -16.42 10.20 -15.40
N VAL A 20 -16.03 9.63 -14.26
CA VAL A 20 -15.99 8.19 -14.00
C VAL A 20 -16.78 7.92 -12.71
N GLY A 21 -17.62 6.89 -12.70
CA GLY A 21 -18.40 6.52 -11.54
C GLY A 21 -18.73 5.03 -11.47
N ILE A 22 -19.26 4.62 -10.31
CA ILE A 22 -19.87 3.31 -10.10
C ILE A 22 -21.32 3.39 -9.63
N GLY A 23 -22.11 2.38 -9.98
CA GLY A 23 -23.48 2.26 -9.45
C GLY A 23 -24.31 1.22 -10.18
N SER A 24 -25.63 1.31 -10.01
CA SER A 24 -26.57 0.50 -10.79
C SER A 24 -26.47 0.83 -12.29
N ARG A 25 -27.05 -0.01 -13.14
CA ARG A 25 -27.08 0.23 -14.59
C ARG A 25 -27.81 1.53 -14.97
N GLN A 26 -28.74 1.97 -14.13
CA GLN A 26 -29.55 3.19 -14.31
C GLN A 26 -28.86 4.44 -13.75
N ARG A 27 -27.90 4.27 -12.83
CA ARG A 27 -27.20 5.37 -12.16
C ARG A 27 -26.65 6.46 -13.10
N PRO A 28 -26.10 6.15 -14.29
CA PRO A 28 -25.57 7.17 -15.22
C PRO A 28 -26.65 7.99 -15.94
N TYR A 29 -27.93 7.76 -15.64
CA TYR A 29 -29.04 8.51 -16.21
C TYR A 29 -29.83 9.25 -15.12
N GLU A 30 -29.37 9.18 -13.87
CA GLU A 30 -30.01 9.80 -12.70
C GLU A 30 -29.16 10.94 -12.16
N THR A 31 -29.78 12.07 -11.85
CA THR A 31 -29.12 13.15 -11.10
C THR A 31 -28.77 12.69 -9.70
N HIS A 32 -27.58 13.03 -9.19
CA HIS A 32 -27.23 12.65 -7.83
C HIS A 32 -26.31 13.64 -7.09
N ASN A 33 -25.04 13.78 -7.48
CA ASN A 33 -24.16 14.79 -6.86
C ASN A 33 -23.92 15.94 -7.84
N ASP A 34 -23.62 17.13 -7.30
CA ASP A 34 -23.45 18.36 -8.08
C ASP A 34 -22.38 18.18 -9.17
N ASP A 35 -21.30 17.51 -8.81
CA ASP A 35 -20.16 17.22 -9.68
C ASP A 35 -20.53 16.36 -10.90
N TYR A 36 -21.34 15.32 -10.69
CA TYR A 36 -21.90 14.50 -11.76
C TYR A 36 -22.94 15.27 -12.57
N ASN A 37 -23.80 16.06 -11.91
CA ASN A 37 -24.83 16.82 -12.61
C ASN A 37 -24.19 17.87 -13.53
N GLU A 38 -23.11 18.50 -13.10
CA GLU A 38 -22.26 19.37 -13.92
C GLU A 38 -21.65 18.59 -15.09
N ALA A 39 -21.05 17.42 -14.85
CA ALA A 39 -20.48 16.60 -15.92
C ALA A 39 -21.54 16.13 -16.94
N LEU A 40 -22.69 15.68 -16.46
CA LEU A 40 -23.81 15.21 -17.28
C LEU A 40 -24.33 16.31 -18.21
N ALA A 41 -24.38 17.56 -17.75
CA ALA A 41 -24.86 18.71 -18.52
C ALA A 41 -24.04 18.96 -19.81
N PHE A 42 -22.77 18.55 -19.84
CA PHE A 42 -21.87 18.71 -20.99
C PHE A 42 -21.48 17.39 -21.65
N SER A 43 -22.08 16.28 -21.22
CA SER A 43 -21.76 14.95 -21.74
C SER A 43 -22.57 14.63 -23.00
N SER A 44 -21.90 14.01 -23.97
CA SER A 44 -22.47 13.59 -25.25
C SER A 44 -22.59 12.06 -25.39
N ASP A 45 -21.83 11.30 -24.60
CA ASP A 45 -21.82 9.84 -24.61
C ASP A 45 -21.61 9.29 -23.19
N VAL A 46 -22.18 8.11 -22.93
CA VAL A 46 -22.00 7.35 -21.69
C VAL A 46 -21.63 5.92 -22.06
N ARG A 47 -20.49 5.45 -21.55
CA ARG A 47 -20.08 4.05 -21.66
C ARG A 47 -20.16 3.39 -20.31
N ILE A 48 -20.64 2.16 -20.27
CA ILE A 48 -20.84 1.39 -19.04
C ILE A 48 -20.34 -0.04 -19.27
N THR A 49 -19.82 -0.69 -18.23
CA THR A 49 -19.44 -2.10 -18.31
C THR A 49 -20.65 -2.96 -18.72
N PRO A 50 -20.46 -3.96 -19.60
CA PRO A 50 -21.59 -4.73 -20.13
C PRO A 50 -22.22 -5.64 -19.07
N ILE A 51 -21.43 -6.08 -18.10
CA ILE A 51 -21.80 -6.90 -16.95
C ILE A 51 -21.39 -6.19 -15.64
N PRO A 52 -22.11 -6.41 -14.53
CA PRO A 52 -21.71 -5.88 -13.24
C PRO A 52 -20.49 -6.62 -12.69
N PHE A 53 -19.78 -5.98 -11.76
CA PHE A 53 -18.75 -6.60 -10.95
C PHE A 53 -19.37 -7.52 -9.89
N ASP A 54 -18.61 -8.54 -9.49
CA ASP A 54 -19.01 -9.52 -8.48
C ASP A 54 -19.25 -8.87 -7.10
N SER A 55 -18.58 -7.76 -6.82
CA SER A 55 -18.79 -6.96 -5.62
C SER A 55 -18.67 -5.46 -5.89
N ARG A 56 -19.26 -4.65 -5.00
CA ARG A 56 -19.06 -3.20 -5.01
C ARG A 56 -17.59 -2.82 -4.85
N HIS A 57 -16.85 -3.54 -4.01
CA HIS A 57 -15.43 -3.30 -3.79
C HIS A 57 -14.61 -3.51 -5.08
N ASP A 58 -14.93 -4.53 -5.87
CA ASP A 58 -14.24 -4.75 -7.15
C ASP A 58 -14.56 -3.64 -8.17
N ALA A 59 -15.78 -3.10 -8.14
CA ALA A 59 -16.14 -1.93 -8.95
C ALA A 59 -15.39 -0.67 -8.49
N GLU A 60 -15.25 -0.45 -7.18
CA GLU A 60 -14.45 0.64 -6.59
C GLU A 60 -12.97 0.53 -7.02
N LEU A 61 -12.38 -0.67 -6.95
CA LEU A 61 -11.02 -0.94 -7.45
C LEU A 61 -10.85 -0.60 -8.94
N ALA A 62 -11.81 -1.01 -9.77
CA ALA A 62 -11.77 -0.74 -11.20
C ALA A 62 -11.93 0.75 -11.52
N GLU A 63 -12.80 1.46 -10.79
CA GLU A 63 -12.94 2.92 -10.87
C GLU A 63 -11.64 3.63 -10.50
N SER A 64 -11.01 3.25 -9.38
CA SER A 64 -9.74 3.84 -8.94
C SER A 64 -8.63 3.68 -9.99
N LEU A 65 -8.50 2.48 -10.57
CA LEU A 65 -7.54 2.19 -11.64
C LEU A 65 -7.79 3.07 -12.87
N LEU A 66 -9.04 3.19 -13.30
CA LEU A 66 -9.41 3.97 -14.48
C LEU A 66 -9.13 5.46 -14.27
N ILE A 67 -9.51 6.01 -13.11
CA ILE A 67 -9.20 7.41 -12.74
C ILE A 67 -7.68 7.64 -12.80
N ARG A 68 -6.88 6.71 -12.27
CA ARG A 68 -5.43 6.83 -12.27
C ARG A 68 -4.84 6.82 -13.69
N VAL A 69 -5.25 5.88 -14.54
CA VAL A 69 -4.78 5.79 -15.93
C VAL A 69 -5.14 7.05 -16.71
N LEU A 70 -6.34 7.59 -16.52
CA LEU A 70 -6.76 8.83 -17.18
C LEU A 70 -5.95 10.04 -16.72
N ALA A 71 -5.65 10.13 -15.42
CA ALA A 71 -4.79 11.17 -14.89
C ALA A 71 -3.37 11.10 -15.48
N ASP A 72 -2.77 9.90 -15.57
CA ASP A 72 -1.45 9.70 -16.16
C ASP A 72 -1.44 9.98 -17.69
N ALA A 73 -2.58 9.80 -18.36
CA ALA A 73 -2.76 10.12 -19.78
C ALA A 73 -2.97 11.62 -20.08
N GLY A 74 -2.87 12.49 -19.06
CA GLY A 74 -2.99 13.94 -19.24
C GLY A 74 -4.42 14.44 -19.38
N ALA A 75 -5.42 13.65 -18.97
CA ALA A 75 -6.80 14.10 -18.85
C ALA A 75 -6.93 15.06 -17.65
N HIS A 76 -6.35 16.25 -17.78
CA HIS A 76 -6.42 17.32 -16.80
C HIS A 76 -7.50 18.31 -17.25
N GLY A 77 -8.56 18.46 -16.45
CA GLY A 77 -9.74 19.27 -16.80
C GLY A 77 -11.00 18.47 -17.11
N VAL A 78 -10.92 17.14 -17.06
CA VAL A 78 -12.05 16.32 -16.64
C VAL A 78 -12.54 16.93 -15.33
N ALA A 79 -13.85 17.09 -15.18
CA ALA A 79 -14.41 17.15 -13.85
C ALA A 79 -14.17 15.76 -13.22
N LEU A 80 -12.91 15.48 -12.84
CA LEU A 80 -12.51 14.48 -11.84
C LEU A 80 -12.98 15.00 -10.48
N THR A 81 -14.20 15.54 -10.47
CA THR A 81 -14.92 16.19 -9.41
C THR A 81 -15.66 15.13 -8.63
N ASN A 82 -15.15 13.91 -8.57
CA ASN A 82 -14.94 13.44 -7.22
C ASN A 82 -13.82 14.35 -6.65
N ARG A 83 -14.15 15.59 -6.23
CA ARG A 83 -13.29 16.42 -5.35
C ARG A 83 -13.15 15.74 -3.99
N SER A 84 -14.04 14.79 -3.70
CA SER A 84 -13.86 13.73 -2.71
C SER A 84 -13.04 12.52 -3.19
N GLY A 85 -12.55 12.49 -4.43
CA GLY A 85 -12.03 11.30 -5.12
C GLY A 85 -10.70 11.47 -5.87
N MET A 86 -10.00 12.61 -5.72
CA MET A 86 -8.54 12.47 -5.49
C MET A 86 -8.26 11.60 -4.24
N LYS A 87 -9.25 11.43 -3.35
CA LYS A 87 -9.29 10.39 -2.28
C LYS A 87 -9.75 9.01 -2.77
N GLY A 88 -10.11 8.84 -4.04
CA GLY A 88 -10.68 7.62 -4.63
C GLY A 88 -9.61 6.65 -5.14
N THR A 89 -8.33 7.01 -5.04
CA THR A 89 -7.22 6.05 -5.17
C THR A 89 -6.92 5.36 -3.84
N SER A 90 -7.82 5.42 -2.85
CA SER A 90 -7.66 4.75 -1.56
C SER A 90 -7.48 3.24 -1.68
N ASP A 91 -8.01 2.66 -2.75
CA ASP A 91 -7.87 1.24 -3.07
C ASP A 91 -6.60 0.94 -3.87
N LEU A 92 -5.93 1.98 -4.38
CA LEU A 92 -4.62 1.88 -4.98
C LEU A 92 -3.54 2.18 -3.95
N VAL A 93 -2.58 1.28 -3.92
CA VAL A 93 -1.47 1.33 -2.98
C VAL A 93 -0.17 1.20 -3.76
N PRO A 94 0.90 1.95 -3.44
CA PRO A 94 2.18 1.76 -4.07
C PRO A 94 2.68 0.39 -3.63
N LEU A 95 2.78 -0.52 -4.59
CA LEU A 95 3.49 -1.77 -4.43
C LEU A 95 4.88 -1.58 -5.02
N VAL A 96 5.92 -2.01 -4.30
CA VAL A 96 7.27 -2.09 -4.85
C VAL A 96 7.20 -2.91 -6.14
N ALA A 97 7.93 -2.48 -7.18
CA ALA A 97 8.08 -3.22 -8.42
C ALA A 97 8.38 -4.69 -8.12
N GLN A 98 7.59 -5.58 -8.72
CA GLN A 98 7.77 -7.02 -8.51
C GLN A 98 9.12 -7.45 -9.08
N ARG A 99 9.86 -8.22 -8.30
CA ARG A 99 11.12 -8.84 -8.73
C ARG A 99 11.00 -10.35 -8.60
N GLU A 100 11.66 -11.06 -9.52
CA GLU A 100 11.78 -12.50 -9.43
C GLU A 100 12.58 -12.93 -8.19
N GLY A 101 12.20 -14.09 -7.65
CA GLY A 101 12.83 -14.69 -6.48
C GLY A 101 11.99 -14.60 -5.21
N SER A 102 12.50 -15.26 -4.17
CA SER A 102 11.89 -15.34 -2.84
C SER A 102 12.95 -15.04 -1.77
N LEU A 103 12.52 -14.40 -0.68
CA LEU A 103 13.27 -14.30 0.56
C LEU A 103 12.62 -15.25 1.56
N ASN A 104 13.33 -16.32 1.94
CA ASN A 104 12.82 -17.27 2.92
C ASN A 104 13.09 -16.78 4.35
N TYR A 105 12.10 -16.92 5.22
CA TYR A 105 12.21 -16.55 6.63
C TYR A 105 13.43 -17.18 7.34
N ARG A 106 13.80 -18.41 7.00
CA ARG A 106 14.98 -19.10 7.58
C ARG A 106 16.32 -18.52 7.15
N ASP A 107 16.35 -17.69 6.12
CA ASP A 107 17.58 -17.04 5.66
C ASP A 107 17.86 -15.74 6.43
N LEU A 108 16.85 -15.19 7.10
CA LEU A 108 16.98 -13.98 7.90
C LEU A 108 17.87 -14.21 9.12
N ARG A 109 18.75 -13.25 9.41
CA ARG A 109 19.66 -13.26 10.56
C ARG A 109 19.69 -11.89 11.20
N LYS A 110 19.66 -11.85 12.53
CA LYS A 110 19.66 -10.60 13.30
C LYS A 110 18.61 -9.61 12.81
N SER A 111 17.46 -10.12 12.36
CA SER A 111 16.43 -9.32 11.69
C SER A 111 15.18 -9.19 12.55
N ILE A 112 14.63 -7.98 12.58
CA ILE A 112 13.26 -7.72 13.01
C ILE A 112 12.36 -7.64 11.78
N ILE A 113 11.20 -8.29 11.83
CA ILE A 113 10.28 -8.41 10.70
C ILE A 113 9.00 -7.70 11.08
N VAL A 114 8.61 -6.73 10.26
CA VAL A 114 7.44 -5.87 10.48
C VAL A 114 6.44 -6.05 9.35
N LYS A 115 5.17 -6.26 9.70
CA LYS A 115 4.07 -6.26 8.74
C LYS A 115 3.51 -4.87 8.57
N VAL A 116 3.72 -4.28 7.40
CA VAL A 116 3.26 -2.93 7.10
C VAL A 116 2.16 -3.00 6.06
N SER A 117 1.05 -2.31 6.34
CA SER A 117 0.00 -2.17 5.34
C SER A 117 0.49 -1.36 4.16
N PRO A 118 0.09 -1.68 2.92
CA PRO A 118 0.40 -0.81 1.79
C PRO A 118 -0.06 0.63 2.09
N MET A 119 0.70 1.61 1.61
CA MET A 119 0.31 3.03 1.70
C MET A 119 -0.84 3.30 0.76
N LYS A 120 -1.72 4.24 1.04
CA LYS A 120 -2.62 4.70 -0.03
C LYS A 120 -1.86 5.65 -0.95
N ILE A 121 -2.19 5.67 -2.24
CA ILE A 121 -1.49 6.52 -3.23
C ILE A 121 -1.57 8.00 -2.86
N ASP A 122 -2.67 8.44 -2.24
CA ASP A 122 -2.88 9.81 -1.75
C ASP A 122 -2.02 10.17 -0.52
N GLU A 123 -1.49 9.18 0.19
CA GLU A 123 -0.56 9.35 1.31
C GLU A 123 0.91 9.41 0.85
N VAL A 124 1.21 9.03 -0.41
CA VAL A 124 2.55 9.15 -0.98
C VAL A 124 2.81 10.63 -1.21
N ARG A 125 3.65 11.23 -0.36
CA ARG A 125 4.13 12.59 -0.59
C ARG A 125 4.76 12.67 -1.98
N ASP A 126 4.27 13.62 -2.75
CA ASP A 126 4.60 13.86 -4.16
C ASP A 126 6.12 13.77 -4.43
N VAL A 127 6.50 13.32 -5.64
CA VAL A 127 7.89 13.25 -6.13
C VAL A 127 8.59 14.61 -6.02
N VAL A 128 7.80 15.69 -5.98
CA VAL A 128 8.21 17.08 -5.77
C VAL A 128 8.78 17.34 -4.36
N SER A 129 8.46 16.51 -3.36
CA SER A 129 8.89 16.69 -1.96
C SER A 129 10.33 16.25 -1.67
N GLY A 130 11.02 15.62 -2.63
CA GLY A 130 12.39 15.11 -2.46
C GLY A 130 12.53 13.93 -1.50
N VAL A 131 11.42 13.40 -0.96
CA VAL A 131 11.40 12.23 -0.09
C VAL A 131 11.22 10.97 -0.94
N THR A 132 12.13 10.00 -0.82
CA THR A 132 12.03 8.75 -1.57
C THR A 132 10.87 7.89 -1.05
N PRO A 133 10.21 7.09 -1.91
CA PRO A 133 9.22 6.10 -1.45
C PRO A 133 9.74 5.18 -0.34
N ASP A 134 11.03 4.86 -0.38
CA ASP A 134 11.74 4.08 0.66
C ASP A 134 11.80 4.83 1.99
N ALA A 135 12.06 6.14 1.99
CA ALA A 135 12.07 6.94 3.22
C ALA A 135 10.67 7.04 3.85
N VAL A 136 9.60 7.10 3.04
CA VAL A 136 8.22 7.07 3.55
C VAL A 136 7.87 5.68 4.10
N ALA A 137 8.28 4.62 3.41
CA ALA A 137 8.12 3.24 3.90
C ALA A 137 8.88 3.04 5.23
N ALA A 138 10.11 3.53 5.31
CA ALA A 138 10.94 3.49 6.51
C ALA A 138 10.27 4.22 7.68
N GLU A 139 9.72 5.42 7.50
CA GLU A 139 9.02 6.15 8.57
C GLU A 139 7.86 5.32 9.17
N ARG A 140 7.11 4.60 8.32
CA ARG A 140 6.02 3.72 8.75
C ARG A 140 6.51 2.46 9.43
N CYS A 141 7.67 1.95 9.02
CA CYS A 141 8.37 0.87 9.71
C CYS A 141 8.96 1.31 11.06
N ARG A 142 9.14 2.62 11.30
CA ARG A 142 9.71 3.13 12.55
C ARG A 142 8.65 3.32 13.62
N LYS A 143 7.47 3.88 13.30
CA LYS A 143 6.45 4.14 14.32
C LYS A 143 5.66 2.84 14.58
N TRP A 144 5.23 2.60 15.83
CA TRP A 144 4.19 1.60 16.21
C TRP A 144 4.60 0.19 16.71
N TRP A 145 5.89 -0.14 16.87
CA TRP A 145 6.29 -1.51 17.28
C TRP A 145 6.54 -1.68 18.78
N ARG A 146 6.08 -2.79 19.36
CA ARG A 146 6.43 -3.12 20.75
C ARG A 146 7.85 -3.72 20.80
N ILE A 147 8.87 -2.86 20.87
CA ILE A 147 10.30 -3.26 20.85
C ILE A 147 10.94 -3.44 22.23
N ARG A 148 10.21 -3.20 23.33
CA ARG A 148 10.77 -3.20 24.70
C ARG A 148 11.57 -4.48 25.03
N SER A 149 11.05 -5.66 24.69
CA SER A 149 11.67 -6.93 25.08
C SER A 149 13.06 -7.18 24.47
N VAL A 150 13.29 -6.71 23.24
CA VAL A 150 14.62 -6.83 22.60
C VAL A 150 15.60 -5.78 23.09
N VAL A 151 15.09 -4.62 23.51
CA VAL A 151 15.89 -3.57 24.18
C VAL A 151 16.37 -4.08 25.53
N GLU A 152 15.47 -4.63 26.37
CA GLU A 152 15.80 -5.13 27.71
C GLU A 152 16.83 -6.27 27.68
N ARG A 153 16.79 -7.10 26.63
CA ARG A 153 17.71 -8.24 26.47
C ARG A 153 19.01 -7.87 25.74
N GLY A 154 19.10 -6.69 25.12
CA GLY A 154 20.25 -6.28 24.34
C GLY A 154 20.54 -7.19 23.15
N ASP A 155 19.49 -7.75 22.52
CA ASP A 155 19.66 -8.61 21.35
C ASP A 155 20.35 -7.82 20.20
N ASP A 156 21.30 -8.45 19.51
CA ASP A 156 22.02 -7.83 18.41
C ASP A 156 21.17 -7.83 17.13
N ILE A 157 20.34 -6.80 16.96
CA ILE A 157 19.51 -6.60 15.76
C ILE A 157 20.26 -5.69 14.79
N ARG A 158 20.35 -6.13 13.54
CA ARG A 158 21.07 -5.46 12.45
C ARG A 158 20.22 -5.09 11.26
N GLN A 159 19.04 -5.69 11.12
CA GLN A 159 18.18 -5.49 9.95
C GLN A 159 16.71 -5.35 10.33
N LEU A 160 16.02 -4.44 9.65
CA LEU A 160 14.57 -4.34 9.63
C LEU A 160 14.08 -4.83 8.28
N VAL A 161 13.18 -5.81 8.28
CA VAL A 161 12.53 -6.35 7.07
C VAL A 161 11.06 -6.00 7.12
N ALA A 162 10.61 -5.16 6.18
CA ALA A 162 9.20 -4.82 6.03
C ALA A 162 8.53 -5.70 4.97
N ILE A 163 7.36 -6.20 5.33
CA ILE A 163 6.57 -7.10 4.48
C ILE A 163 5.13 -6.60 4.40
N SER A 164 4.51 -6.76 3.23
CA SER A 164 3.14 -6.32 2.99
C SER A 164 2.14 -7.09 3.87
N THR A 165 1.21 -6.41 4.53
CA THR A 165 0.09 -7.06 5.25
C THR A 165 -0.94 -7.66 4.29
N SER A 166 -0.90 -7.33 3.00
CA SER A 166 -1.90 -7.69 1.99
C SER A 166 -2.39 -9.14 2.14
N ASP A 167 -3.72 -9.27 2.08
CA ASP A 167 -4.42 -10.56 2.07
C ASP A 167 -4.19 -11.31 0.76
N VAL A 168 -3.75 -10.60 -0.28
CA VAL A 168 -3.35 -11.16 -1.56
C VAL A 168 -1.98 -11.81 -1.41
N LYS A 169 -1.95 -13.13 -1.59
CA LYS A 169 -0.71 -13.90 -1.67
C LYS A 169 -0.14 -13.85 -3.11
N PRO A 170 1.19 -13.90 -3.28
CA PRO A 170 2.19 -13.98 -2.23
C PRO A 170 2.51 -12.62 -1.59
N ARG A 171 2.77 -12.62 -0.27
CA ARG A 171 3.25 -11.41 0.43
C ARG A 171 4.60 -10.98 -0.12
N ARG A 172 4.84 -9.67 -0.14
CA ARG A 172 6.04 -9.07 -0.74
C ARG A 172 6.91 -8.39 0.29
N VAL A 173 8.22 -8.39 0.03
CA VAL A 173 9.19 -7.58 0.77
C VAL A 173 9.08 -6.14 0.29
N LEU A 174 8.67 -5.24 1.18
CA LEU A 174 8.53 -3.80 0.92
C LEU A 174 9.86 -3.07 1.05
N GLY A 175 10.74 -3.57 1.92
CA GLY A 175 12.08 -3.05 2.07
C GLY A 175 12.86 -3.77 3.16
N ILE A 176 14.18 -3.64 3.07
CA ILE A 176 15.14 -4.12 4.04
C ILE A 176 16.11 -2.96 4.33
N TRP A 177 16.25 -2.63 5.60
CA TRP A 177 17.13 -1.56 6.07
C TRP A 177 18.08 -2.09 7.12
N GLU A 178 19.27 -1.49 7.19
CA GLU A 178 20.16 -1.68 8.33
C GLU A 178 19.68 -0.88 9.53
N THR A 179 19.69 -1.51 10.70
CA THR A 179 19.33 -0.86 11.97
C THR A 179 20.58 -0.35 12.67
N LYS A 180 20.45 0.80 13.33
CA LYS A 180 21.43 1.23 14.34
C LYS A 180 21.46 0.21 15.49
N PRO A 181 22.52 0.20 16.31
CA PRO A 181 22.56 -0.58 17.54
C PRO A 181 21.32 -0.34 18.41
N VAL A 182 20.82 -1.38 19.07
CA VAL A 182 19.59 -1.32 19.90
C VAL A 182 19.67 -0.26 21.00
N ALA A 183 20.88 0.03 21.51
CA ALA A 183 21.12 1.09 22.49
C ALA A 183 20.78 2.50 21.99
N GLU A 184 20.72 2.70 20.67
CA GLU A 184 20.41 3.98 20.03
C GLU A 184 18.93 4.10 19.63
N TRP A 185 18.10 3.10 19.93
CA TRP A 185 16.69 3.10 19.55
C TRP A 185 15.84 3.98 20.47
N ASP A 186 14.82 4.64 19.92
CA ASP A 186 13.83 5.35 20.73
C ASP A 186 12.81 4.37 21.31
N VAL A 187 13.08 3.89 22.51
CA VAL A 187 12.26 2.91 23.24
C VAL A 187 10.89 3.48 23.63
N VAL A 188 10.83 4.79 23.92
CA VAL A 188 9.60 5.47 24.38
C VAL A 188 8.68 5.73 23.19
N GLY A 189 9.25 6.27 22.10
CA GLY A 189 8.59 6.42 20.81
C GLY A 189 8.39 5.11 20.05
N LYS A 190 8.91 3.99 20.58
CA LYS A 190 8.79 2.65 20.00
C LYS A 190 9.38 2.56 18.59
N ALA A 191 10.45 3.32 18.35
CA ALA A 191 11.06 3.45 17.04
C ALA A 191 12.38 2.69 16.91
N ILE A 192 12.44 1.89 15.86
CA ILE A 192 13.66 1.21 15.41
C ILE A 192 14.47 2.25 14.63
N GLU A 193 15.67 2.58 15.06
CA GLU A 193 16.48 3.55 14.35
C GLU A 193 17.24 2.87 13.20
N LEU A 194 17.22 3.49 12.02
CA LEU A 194 17.83 2.96 10.79
C LEU A 194 19.11 3.74 10.47
N VAL A 195 20.09 3.06 9.87
CA VAL A 195 21.35 3.69 9.42
C VAL A 195 21.07 4.66 8.28
N ASP A 196 20.38 4.19 7.24
CA ASP A 196 19.93 5.00 6.11
C ASP A 196 18.49 4.64 5.77
N PRO A 197 17.50 5.42 6.24
CA PRO A 197 16.08 5.22 5.92
C PRO A 197 15.75 5.33 4.42
N SER A 198 16.59 6.02 3.62
CA SER A 198 16.31 6.31 2.21
C SER A 198 16.70 5.17 1.26
N SER A 199 17.40 4.15 1.78
CA SER A 199 17.89 2.99 1.04
C SER A 199 17.26 1.71 1.58
N GLY A 200 16.12 1.30 1.00
CA GLY A 200 15.31 0.18 1.48
C GLY A 200 15.58 -1.16 0.79
N ASP A 201 16.71 -1.34 0.11
CA ASP A 201 17.02 -2.57 -0.65
C ASP A 201 18.35 -3.20 -0.25
N VAL A 202 18.64 -3.21 1.06
CA VAL A 202 19.82 -3.91 1.58
C VAL A 202 19.71 -5.40 1.22
N GLY A 203 20.65 -5.88 0.41
CA GLY A 203 20.68 -7.27 -0.07
C GLY A 203 19.85 -7.56 -1.33
N GLY A 204 19.22 -6.56 -1.97
CA GLY A 204 18.56 -6.76 -3.27
C GLY A 204 17.31 -7.64 -3.21
N HIS A 205 16.57 -7.59 -2.10
CA HIS A 205 15.37 -8.42 -1.87
C HIS A 205 14.06 -7.63 -1.95
N GLN A 206 14.10 -6.31 -2.09
CA GLN A 206 12.90 -5.49 -2.26
C GLN A 206 12.10 -5.96 -3.49
N GLY A 207 10.79 -6.12 -3.35
CA GLY A 207 9.90 -6.58 -4.43
C GLY A 207 9.84 -8.10 -4.64
N LYS A 208 10.72 -8.88 -3.99
CA LYS A 208 10.66 -10.36 -4.01
C LYS A 208 9.50 -10.88 -3.16
N THR A 209 9.10 -12.11 -3.42
CA THR A 209 8.15 -12.84 -2.57
C THR A 209 8.77 -13.08 -1.20
N PHE A 210 7.97 -12.98 -0.14
CA PHE A 210 8.39 -13.41 1.20
C PHE A 210 7.78 -14.78 1.52
N ASP A 211 8.64 -15.76 1.75
CA ASP A 211 8.23 -17.11 2.16
C ASP A 211 8.36 -17.26 3.67
N TRP A 212 7.22 -17.57 4.29
CA TRP A 212 7.07 -17.70 5.74
C TRP A 212 7.65 -19.00 6.30
N ASP A 213 7.80 -20.04 5.47
CA ASP A 213 8.23 -21.37 5.89
C ASP A 213 7.46 -21.88 7.14
N GLY A 214 6.14 -21.74 7.10
CA GLY A 214 5.23 -22.15 8.17
C GLY A 214 5.17 -21.21 9.38
N TYR A 215 5.99 -20.15 9.45
CA TYR A 215 5.93 -19.19 10.54
C TYR A 215 4.79 -18.17 10.36
N SER A 216 4.06 -17.88 11.43
CA SER A 216 3.07 -16.80 11.46
C SER A 216 3.46 -15.80 12.54
N LEU A 217 3.66 -14.55 12.17
CA LEU A 217 3.74 -13.43 13.10
C LEU A 217 2.44 -12.63 13.04
N GLN A 218 2.02 -12.01 14.15
CA GLN A 218 0.86 -11.12 14.13
C GLN A 218 1.22 -9.83 13.38
N ASN A 219 2.07 -9.01 13.99
CA ASN A 219 2.48 -7.69 13.50
C ASN A 219 4.00 -7.51 13.49
N LEU A 220 4.68 -8.06 14.50
CA LEU A 220 6.13 -8.05 14.69
C LEU A 220 6.64 -9.48 14.83
N GLY A 221 7.77 -9.79 14.21
CA GLY A 221 8.47 -11.06 14.37
C GLY A 221 9.98 -10.86 14.35
N TYR A 222 10.70 -11.94 14.62
CA TYR A 222 12.16 -11.92 14.70
C TYR A 222 12.72 -13.12 13.95
N SER A 223 13.92 -12.97 13.41
CA SER A 223 14.66 -14.06 12.78
C SER A 223 14.90 -15.23 13.75
N THR A 224 15.15 -16.41 13.19
CA THR A 224 15.21 -17.66 13.96
C THR A 224 16.32 -17.66 15.02
N ASP A 225 17.47 -17.05 14.72
CA ASP A 225 18.63 -16.92 15.61
C ASP A 225 18.32 -16.07 16.86
N ILE A 226 17.56 -14.98 16.68
CA ILE A 226 17.09 -14.17 17.81
C ILE A 226 16.12 -15.02 18.64
N ARG A 227 15.12 -15.66 18.02
CA ARG A 227 14.09 -16.42 18.73
C ARG A 227 14.60 -17.66 19.46
N SER A 228 15.60 -18.37 18.92
CA SER A 228 16.22 -19.49 19.62
C SER A 228 16.87 -19.06 20.94
N GLY A 229 17.37 -17.83 21.02
CA GLY A 229 17.86 -17.24 22.26
C GLY A 229 16.75 -16.97 23.30
N TRP A 230 15.48 -16.91 22.88
CA TRP A 230 14.35 -16.64 23.76
C TRP A 230 13.84 -17.91 24.45
N SER A 231 14.06 -19.07 23.81
CA SER A 231 13.66 -20.38 24.35
C SER A 231 14.58 -20.88 25.46
N GLN A 232 15.69 -20.17 25.74
CA GLN A 232 16.69 -20.52 26.75
C GLN A 232 16.77 -19.52 27.91
N ALA A 233 15.90 -18.52 27.98
CA ALA A 233 15.84 -17.64 29.15
C ALA A 233 15.21 -18.41 30.33
N PRO A 234 15.92 -18.58 31.47
CA PRO A 234 15.33 -19.21 32.64
C PRO A 234 14.21 -18.31 33.20
N ASN A 235 13.10 -18.94 33.58
CA ASN A 235 12.00 -18.31 34.34
C ASN A 235 12.49 -17.65 35.63
#